data_AF-A0A8E0MFK8-F1
#
_entry.id   AF-A0A8E0MFK8-F1
#
_cell.length_a   1.000
_cell.length_b   1.000
_cell.length_c   1.000
_cell.angle_alpha   90.00
_cell.angle_beta   90.00
_cell.angle_gamma   90.00
#
_symmetry.space_group_name_H-M   'P 1'
#
loop_
_entity.id
_entity.type
_entity.pdbx_description
1 polymer ?
#
loop_
_entity_poly.entity_id
_entity_poly.type
_entity_poly.pdbx_seq_one_letter_code
_entity_poly.pdbx_strand_id
1 'polypeptide(L)'
;MAIRETLALVGNPNSGKTTLFNALTGAKQHIGNWPGVTVERKSGRLKADNALVIQDLPGTYSLSPYSSEEIVTRDFLLNDQPDLVLNVVDATNLERNLYLTLQVMETGRPLIVALNMMDVLVKTGHRTINLKKLSYALQVPVIATTATKPAALQELVQTIQAPLPKPYAFPEYDARLESALTMLEDVIDQKVPADRLRWYAIKVFEKDPQVVKQLAFSSDEQHQMNEILRTAEHVFDDTTDSIIVNARYDFIARVIAMCVVDKDDFVMLMSDKIDRIVTDRYLALPIFVLVMWAVYYLSIQTIGTIGSDYLNDTVFGGWLPSVVGGTLKSWAVAPWLSGLIVDGLIGGIGSVLGFLPQIMMLFLCLGILEDCGYMARIAFVMDRLFHRFNLSGKSFIPILIATGCGVPGIMATRTIESEKDRRMSIMLTTFMPCSAKLTVIALVSGTFFPSNSWVAPSAYFMGIIAVICSGIFLKKTALFAGPPAPFVMELPAYHLPRLTNLYRSVMSRARAFVQKAGTIIFLSCVLLWFLSNFNFG
;
A
#
# COMPACT_ATOMS: atom_id res chain seq x y z
N MET A 1 3.48 -7.66 42.12
CA MET A 1 3.13 -7.89 40.70
C MET A 1 3.29 -6.54 40.03
N ALA A 2 4.22 -6.39 39.09
CA ALA A 2 4.42 -5.10 38.41
C ALA A 2 3.11 -4.71 37.70
N ILE A 3 2.65 -3.47 37.91
CA ILE A 3 1.46 -2.94 37.24
C ILE A 3 1.85 -2.77 35.77
N ARG A 4 1.17 -3.49 34.87
CA ARG A 4 1.39 -3.34 33.44
C ARG A 4 0.65 -2.10 32.96
N GLU A 5 1.37 -1.20 32.31
CA GLU A 5 0.80 0.04 31.80
C GLU A 5 0.63 -0.03 30.29
N THR A 6 1.50 -0.76 29.57
CA THR A 6 1.53 -0.70 28.10
C THR A 6 1.70 -2.07 27.43
N LEU A 7 0.76 -2.41 26.55
CA LEU A 7 0.81 -3.56 25.65
C LEU A 7 0.94 -3.09 24.19
N ALA A 8 1.95 -3.56 23.48
CA ALA A 8 2.13 -3.27 22.06
C ALA A 8 1.42 -4.33 21.21
N LEU A 9 0.61 -3.90 20.24
CA LEU A 9 0.00 -4.79 19.25
C LEU A 9 0.77 -4.68 17.93
N VAL A 10 1.43 -5.77 17.54
CA VAL A 10 2.29 -5.88 16.34
C VAL A 10 1.70 -6.93 15.40
N GLY A 11 1.95 -6.80 14.10
CA GLY A 11 1.62 -7.84 13.13
C GLY A 11 1.66 -7.33 11.70
N ASN A 12 1.66 -8.26 10.74
CA ASN A 12 1.66 -7.91 9.32
C ASN A 12 0.40 -7.13 8.93
N PRO A 13 0.45 -6.30 7.87
CA PRO A 13 -0.75 -5.80 7.22
C PRO A 13 -1.73 -6.93 6.91
N ASN A 14 -3.02 -6.69 7.07
CA ASN A 14 -4.09 -7.67 6.83
C ASN A 14 -4.08 -8.94 7.71
N SER A 15 -3.20 -9.08 8.71
CA SER A 15 -3.22 -10.20 9.70
C SER A 15 -4.46 -10.22 10.61
N GLY A 16 -5.35 -9.22 10.47
CA GLY A 16 -6.51 -9.02 11.35
C GLY A 16 -6.20 -8.27 12.65
N LYS A 17 -5.01 -7.64 12.75
CA LYS A 17 -4.59 -6.77 13.86
C LYS A 17 -5.66 -5.74 14.27
N THR A 18 -6.16 -4.94 13.33
CA THR A 18 -7.18 -3.91 13.60
C THR A 18 -8.49 -4.52 14.13
N THR A 19 -8.87 -5.68 13.61
CA THR A 19 -10.07 -6.40 14.07
C THR A 19 -9.89 -6.89 15.50
N LEU A 20 -8.72 -7.43 15.84
CA LEU A 20 -8.38 -7.87 17.19
C LEU A 20 -8.30 -6.69 18.16
N PHE A 21 -7.67 -5.58 17.74
CA PHE A 21 -7.61 -4.33 18.51
C PHE A 21 -9.01 -3.83 18.90
N ASN A 22 -9.93 -3.79 17.93
CA ASN A 22 -11.31 -3.37 18.16
C ASN A 22 -12.07 -4.32 19.10
N ALA A 23 -11.81 -5.63 18.98
CA ALA A 23 -12.41 -6.62 19.88
C ALA A 23 -11.95 -6.40 21.33
N LEU A 24 -10.65 -6.15 21.55
CA LEU A 24 -10.02 -5.95 22.86
C LEU A 24 -10.36 -4.60 23.51
N THR A 25 -10.47 -3.52 22.75
CA THR A 25 -10.64 -2.14 23.27
C THR A 25 -12.06 -1.60 23.17
N GLY A 26 -12.84 -2.00 22.15
CA GLY A 26 -14.20 -1.50 21.93
C GLY A 26 -14.25 -0.02 21.55
N ALA A 27 -15.23 0.71 22.09
CA ALA A 27 -15.49 2.10 21.68
C ALA A 27 -14.54 3.15 22.28
N LYS A 28 -13.68 2.79 23.25
CA LYS A 28 -12.77 3.72 23.94
C LYS A 28 -11.39 3.72 23.30
N GLN A 29 -11.29 4.33 22.12
CA GLN A 29 -10.05 4.44 21.35
C GLN A 29 -9.68 5.91 21.16
N HIS A 30 -8.40 6.21 21.30
CA HIS A 30 -7.80 7.49 20.92
C HIS A 30 -7.05 7.33 19.61
N ILE A 31 -7.34 8.21 18.65
CA ILE A 31 -6.71 8.26 17.34
C ILE A 31 -5.93 9.58 17.24
N GLY A 32 -4.64 9.48 16.96
CA GLY A 32 -3.74 10.60 16.72
C GLY A 32 -2.71 10.24 15.65
N ASN A 33 -1.60 10.99 15.62
CA ASN A 33 -0.46 10.70 14.74
C ASN A 33 0.80 10.52 15.58
N TRP A 34 1.73 9.71 15.08
CA TRP A 34 3.07 9.62 15.67
C TRP A 34 3.85 10.93 15.47
N PRO A 35 4.68 11.35 16.43
CA PRO A 35 5.44 12.60 16.32
C PRO A 35 6.30 12.65 15.05
N GLY A 36 6.21 13.75 14.31
CA GLY A 36 7.06 14.01 13.13
C GLY A 36 6.72 13.21 11.87
N VAL A 37 5.69 12.35 11.89
CA VAL A 37 5.26 11.55 10.73
C VAL A 37 3.74 11.56 10.54
N THR A 38 3.28 11.19 9.36
CA THR A 38 1.83 11.10 9.03
C THR A 38 1.22 9.74 9.37
N VAL A 39 1.94 8.92 10.13
CA VAL A 39 1.51 7.57 10.51
C VAL A 39 0.48 7.65 11.63
N GLU A 40 -0.67 6.99 11.44
CA GLU A 40 -1.77 6.95 12.40
C GLU A 40 -1.34 6.22 13.69
N ARG A 41 -1.65 6.80 14.85
CA ARG A 41 -1.41 6.23 16.17
C ARG A 41 -2.76 5.93 16.82
N LYS A 42 -3.06 4.64 17.06
CA LYS A 42 -4.27 4.23 17.80
C LYS A 42 -3.89 3.66 19.15
N SER A 43 -4.51 4.15 20.20
CA SER A 43 -4.40 3.58 21.55
C SER A 43 -5.77 3.36 22.14
N GLY A 44 -5.90 2.35 22.99
CA GLY A 44 -7.17 2.03 23.64
C GLY A 44 -6.94 1.25 24.91
N ARG A 45 -7.84 1.36 25.88
CA ARG A 45 -7.74 0.58 27.12
C ARG A 45 -8.34 -0.81 26.92
N LEU A 46 -7.73 -1.83 27.51
CA LEU A 46 -8.27 -3.18 27.46
C LEU A 46 -9.64 -3.22 28.19
N LYS A 47 -10.67 -3.79 27.58
CA LYS A 47 -12.02 -3.89 28.20
C LYS A 47 -12.03 -4.61 29.54
N ALA A 48 -11.21 -5.66 29.65
CA ALA A 48 -11.13 -6.50 30.84
C ALA A 48 -10.25 -5.90 31.94
N ASP A 49 -9.41 -4.92 31.60
CA ASP A 49 -8.54 -4.21 32.55
C ASP A 49 -8.25 -2.79 32.04
N ASN A 50 -8.91 -1.80 32.65
CA ASN A 50 -8.76 -0.40 32.24
C ASN A 50 -7.39 0.21 32.60
N ALA A 51 -6.56 -0.47 33.41
CA ALA A 51 -5.21 -0.01 33.70
C ALA A 51 -4.25 -0.26 32.52
N LEU A 52 -4.50 -1.31 31.73
CA LEU A 52 -3.65 -1.67 30.60
C LEU A 52 -4.02 -0.88 29.34
N VAL A 53 -3.06 -0.15 28.80
CA VAL A 53 -3.18 0.56 27.52
C VAL A 53 -2.63 -0.30 26.40
N ILE A 54 -3.47 -0.60 25.41
CA ILE A 54 -3.08 -1.26 24.16
C ILE A 54 -2.69 -0.18 23.16
N GLN A 55 -1.44 -0.19 22.73
CA GLN A 55 -0.91 0.64 21.66
C GLN A 55 -0.89 -0.18 20.36
N ASP A 56 -1.71 0.22 19.39
CA ASP A 56 -1.68 -0.36 18.05
C ASP A 56 -0.47 0.21 17.30
N LEU A 57 0.44 -0.66 16.88
CA LEU A 57 1.55 -0.28 16.02
C LEU A 57 1.15 -0.40 14.54
N PRO A 58 1.76 0.36 13.63
CA PRO A 58 1.56 0.19 12.19
C PRO A 58 1.73 -1.26 11.75
N GLY A 59 0.99 -1.70 10.74
CA GLY A 59 1.18 -3.03 10.19
C GLY A 59 2.47 -3.06 9.36
N THR A 60 3.45 -3.87 9.73
CA THR A 60 4.75 -3.93 9.04
C THR A 60 5.11 -5.37 8.71
N TYR A 61 5.94 -5.59 7.68
CA TYR A 61 6.45 -6.94 7.36
C TYR A 61 7.82 -7.21 7.97
N SER A 62 8.54 -6.15 8.34
CA SER A 62 9.82 -6.21 9.03
C SER A 62 10.00 -4.99 9.94
N LEU A 63 11.13 -4.94 10.64
CA LEU A 63 11.64 -3.81 11.43
C LEU A 63 12.84 -3.16 10.73
N SER A 64 12.83 -3.16 9.39
CA SER A 64 13.86 -2.51 8.55
C SER A 64 13.62 -0.99 8.45
N PRO A 65 14.58 -0.18 7.99
CA PRO A 65 14.42 1.27 7.93
C PRO A 65 13.78 1.79 6.62
N TYR A 66 13.00 0.98 5.89
CA TYR A 66 12.56 1.34 4.53
C TYR A 66 11.26 2.17 4.50
N SER A 67 10.42 2.04 5.53
CA SER A 67 9.20 2.84 5.66
C SER A 67 9.10 3.55 7.02
N SER A 68 8.35 4.65 7.06
CA SER A 68 8.06 5.35 8.32
C SER A 68 7.28 4.46 9.31
N GLU A 69 6.49 3.51 8.81
CA GLU A 69 5.73 2.57 9.62
C GLU A 69 6.64 1.56 10.33
N GLU A 70 7.64 1.04 9.60
CA GLU A 70 8.66 0.13 10.15
C GLU A 70 9.53 0.85 11.19
N ILE A 71 9.97 2.07 10.90
CA ILE A 71 10.75 2.90 11.82
C ILE A 71 9.96 3.17 13.11
N VAL A 72 8.70 3.60 13.01
CA VAL A 72 7.84 3.86 14.17
C VAL A 72 7.66 2.59 15.02
N THR A 73 7.42 1.45 14.38
CA THR A 73 7.21 0.17 15.08
C THR A 73 8.48 -0.25 15.81
N ARG A 74 9.63 -0.18 15.14
CA ARG A 74 10.95 -0.50 15.70
C ARG A 74 11.31 0.42 16.86
N ASP A 75 11.18 1.73 16.67
CA ASP A 75 11.55 2.73 17.67
C ASP A 75 10.66 2.60 18.91
N PHE A 76 9.37 2.27 18.76
CA PHE A 76 8.48 2.02 19.90
C PHE A 76 8.88 0.76 20.69
N LEU A 77 9.20 -0.34 20.00
CA LEU A 77 9.62 -1.58 20.66
C LEU A 77 10.94 -1.43 21.42
N LEU A 78 11.85 -0.59 20.91
CA LEU A 78 13.17 -0.37 21.52
C LEU A 78 13.15 0.75 22.58
N ASN A 79 12.55 1.90 22.29
CA ASN A 79 12.68 3.11 23.11
C ASN A 79 11.57 3.24 24.16
N ASP A 80 10.31 3.02 23.78
CA ASP A 80 9.14 3.14 24.68
C ASP A 80 8.96 1.93 25.60
N GLN A 81 9.59 0.79 25.27
CA GLN A 81 9.69 -0.41 26.12
C GLN A 81 8.34 -0.94 26.63
N PRO A 82 7.47 -1.44 25.73
CA PRO A 82 6.20 -2.02 26.17
C PRO A 82 6.43 -3.20 27.12
N ASP A 83 5.57 -3.33 28.15
CA ASP A 83 5.64 -4.41 29.14
C ASP A 83 5.41 -5.79 28.50
N LEU A 84 4.61 -5.81 27.43
CA LEU A 84 4.19 -7.00 26.73
C LEU A 84 3.92 -6.67 25.26
N VAL A 85 4.40 -7.54 24.37
CA VAL A 85 4.10 -7.48 22.93
C VAL A 85 3.12 -8.60 22.60
N LEU A 86 2.00 -8.22 21.99
CA LEU A 86 1.05 -9.14 21.38
C LEU A 86 1.26 -9.11 19.88
N ASN A 87 1.81 -10.19 19.34
CA ASN A 87 2.08 -10.32 17.92
C ASN A 87 0.98 -11.12 17.22
N VAL A 88 0.30 -10.47 16.27
CA VAL A 88 -0.81 -11.04 15.50
C VAL A 88 -0.26 -11.66 14.22
N VAL A 89 -0.37 -12.98 14.14
CA VAL A 89 0.17 -13.80 13.05
C VAL A 89 -0.99 -14.43 12.28
N ASP A 90 -1.02 -14.26 10.96
CA ASP A 90 -2.01 -14.94 10.11
C ASP A 90 -1.69 -16.43 9.97
N ALA A 91 -2.62 -17.30 10.39
CA ALA A 91 -2.48 -18.75 10.29
C ALA A 91 -2.40 -19.25 8.84
N THR A 92 -2.98 -18.54 7.88
CA THR A 92 -2.98 -18.94 6.47
C THR A 92 -1.61 -18.74 5.82
N ASN A 93 -0.88 -17.68 6.24
CA ASN A 93 0.43 -17.32 5.73
C ASN A 93 1.49 -17.29 6.84
N LEU A 94 1.62 -18.41 7.55
CA LEU A 94 2.45 -18.53 8.75
C LEU A 94 3.92 -18.14 8.50
N GLU A 95 4.53 -18.64 7.44
CA GLU A 95 5.95 -18.44 7.12
C GLU A 95 6.34 -16.97 7.04
N ARG A 96 5.59 -16.21 6.27
CA ARG A 96 5.83 -14.79 6.08
C ARG A 96 5.56 -13.96 7.34
N ASN A 97 4.60 -14.37 8.17
CA ASN A 97 4.30 -13.69 9.43
C ASN A 97 5.34 -14.00 10.53
N LEU A 98 5.93 -15.21 10.49
CA LEU A 98 6.99 -15.57 11.43
C LEU A 98 8.27 -14.76 11.20
N TYR A 99 8.50 -14.22 10.00
CA TYR A 99 9.64 -13.32 9.74
C TYR A 99 9.65 -12.09 10.66
N LEU A 100 8.53 -11.36 10.74
CA LEU A 100 8.37 -10.26 11.69
C LEU A 100 8.47 -10.75 13.14
N THR A 101 7.91 -11.93 13.42
CA THR A 101 7.92 -12.53 14.76
C THR A 101 9.34 -12.71 15.28
N LEU A 102 10.26 -13.23 14.46
CA LEU A 102 11.67 -13.40 14.85
C LEU A 102 12.34 -12.05 15.16
N GLN A 103 12.08 -11.02 14.35
CA GLN A 103 12.64 -9.69 14.58
C GLN A 103 12.10 -9.04 15.86
N VAL A 104 10.82 -9.25 16.17
CA VAL A 104 10.24 -8.83 17.45
C VAL A 104 10.85 -9.62 18.61
N MET A 105 11.07 -10.93 18.44
CA MET A 105 11.77 -11.74 19.45
C MET A 105 13.19 -11.23 19.72
N GLU A 106 13.92 -10.84 18.68
CA GLU A 106 15.26 -10.26 18.80
C GLU A 106 15.29 -8.96 19.64
N THR A 107 14.17 -8.25 19.79
CA THR A 107 14.08 -7.08 20.69
C THR A 107 14.10 -7.43 22.18
N GLY A 108 13.98 -8.71 22.54
CA GLY A 108 14.01 -9.19 23.93
C GLY A 108 12.75 -8.88 24.74
N ARG A 109 11.70 -8.34 24.12
CA ARG A 109 10.45 -7.98 24.81
C ARG A 109 9.60 -9.23 25.10
N PRO A 110 8.93 -9.32 26.26
CA PRO A 110 7.98 -10.40 26.53
C PRO A 110 6.93 -10.49 25.41
N LEU A 111 6.73 -11.68 24.85
CA LEU A 111 5.95 -11.87 23.62
C LEU A 111 4.85 -12.91 23.82
N ILE A 112 3.66 -12.61 23.29
CA ILE A 112 2.58 -13.58 23.07
C ILE A 112 2.23 -13.57 21.58
N VAL A 113 2.10 -14.75 20.98
CA VAL A 113 1.68 -14.91 19.59
C VAL A 113 0.17 -15.20 19.55
N ALA A 114 -0.60 -14.29 18.97
CA ALA A 114 -2.00 -14.50 18.61
C ALA A 114 -2.10 -15.01 17.17
N LEU A 115 -2.30 -16.31 17.01
CA LEU A 115 -2.45 -16.94 15.71
C LEU A 115 -3.89 -16.75 15.21
N ASN A 116 -4.11 -15.78 14.34
CA ASN A 116 -5.42 -15.34 13.87
C ASN A 116 -5.84 -16.05 12.57
N MET A 117 -7.10 -15.88 12.15
CA MET A 117 -7.69 -16.49 10.93
C MET A 117 -7.68 -18.03 10.90
N MET A 118 -7.68 -18.65 12.08
CA MET A 118 -7.77 -20.11 12.20
C MET A 118 -9.06 -20.69 11.58
N ASP A 119 -10.14 -19.91 11.51
CA ASP A 119 -11.37 -20.31 10.82
C ASP A 119 -11.21 -20.40 9.30
N VAL A 120 -10.41 -19.52 8.70
CA VAL A 120 -10.07 -19.57 7.27
C VAL A 120 -9.21 -20.80 6.98
N LEU A 121 -8.21 -21.06 7.83
CA LEU A 121 -7.36 -22.25 7.73
C LEU A 121 -8.17 -23.56 7.85
N VAL A 122 -9.14 -23.62 8.77
CA VAL A 122 -10.01 -24.79 8.92
C VAL A 122 -10.94 -24.96 7.72
N LYS A 123 -11.43 -23.87 7.12
CA LYS A 123 -12.28 -23.92 5.93
C LYS A 123 -11.54 -24.40 4.68
N THR A 124 -10.26 -24.05 4.52
CA THR A 124 -9.45 -24.57 3.41
C THR A 124 -9.17 -26.06 3.57
N GLY A 125 -9.13 -26.60 4.81
CA GLY A 125 -9.10 -28.04 5.07
C GLY A 125 -7.77 -28.75 4.78
N HIS A 126 -6.87 -28.12 4.02
CA HIS A 126 -5.60 -28.70 3.55
C HIS A 126 -4.45 -28.64 4.56
N ARG A 127 -4.50 -27.70 5.52
CA ARG A 127 -3.37 -27.39 6.41
C ARG A 127 -3.81 -27.36 7.86
N THR A 128 -3.03 -27.98 8.74
CA THR A 128 -3.26 -27.95 10.19
C THR A 128 -2.02 -27.50 10.93
N ILE A 129 -2.20 -26.65 11.95
CA ILE A 129 -1.10 -26.10 12.75
C ILE A 129 -1.20 -26.64 14.18
N ASN A 130 -0.11 -27.24 14.66
CA ASN A 130 0.02 -27.71 16.03
C ASN A 130 0.55 -26.56 16.91
N LEU A 131 -0.39 -25.91 17.62
CA LEU A 131 -0.09 -24.77 18.51
C LEU A 131 0.93 -25.10 19.59
N LYS A 132 0.88 -26.31 20.16
CA LYS A 132 1.81 -26.74 21.22
C LYS A 132 3.23 -26.84 20.71
N LYS A 133 3.42 -27.43 19.51
CA LYS A 133 4.74 -27.51 18.87
C LYS A 133 5.26 -26.14 18.45
N LEU A 134 4.39 -25.26 17.94
CA LEU A 134 4.76 -23.89 17.58
C LEU A 134 5.19 -23.10 18.82
N SER A 135 4.44 -23.21 19.92
CA SER A 135 4.78 -22.59 21.21
C SER A 135 6.08 -23.14 21.79
N TYR A 136 6.33 -24.45 21.67
CA TYR A 136 7.59 -25.06 22.08
C TYR A 136 8.78 -24.59 21.23
N ALA A 137 8.63 -24.55 19.90
CA ALA A 137 9.69 -24.17 18.98
C ALA A 137 10.09 -22.69 19.10
N LEU A 138 9.10 -21.80 19.32
CA LEU A 138 9.35 -20.38 19.53
C LEU A 138 9.62 -20.02 21.01
N GLN A 139 9.39 -20.96 21.94
CA GLN A 139 9.46 -20.74 23.40
C GLN A 139 8.56 -19.61 23.93
N VAL A 140 7.49 -19.26 23.20
CA VAL A 140 6.52 -18.22 23.58
C VAL A 140 5.10 -18.78 23.61
N PRO A 141 4.18 -18.21 24.41
CA PRO A 141 2.78 -18.60 24.38
C PRO A 141 2.16 -18.33 23.01
N VAL A 142 1.52 -19.35 22.43
CA VAL A 142 0.81 -19.25 21.16
C VAL A 142 -0.66 -19.57 21.39
N ILE A 143 -1.52 -18.56 21.17
CA ILE A 143 -2.97 -18.67 21.35
C ILE A 143 -3.66 -18.58 20.00
N ALA A 144 -4.51 -19.55 19.69
CA ALA A 144 -5.35 -19.50 18.50
C ALA A 144 -6.47 -18.46 18.71
N THR A 145 -6.60 -17.54 17.77
CA THR A 145 -7.59 -16.47 17.82
C THR A 145 -8.47 -16.49 16.58
N THR A 146 -9.72 -16.11 16.77
CA THR A 146 -10.64 -15.81 15.68
C THR A 146 -11.55 -14.71 16.16
N ALA A 147 -11.55 -13.56 15.48
CA ALA A 147 -12.31 -12.39 15.92
C ALA A 147 -13.83 -12.65 16.06
N THR A 148 -14.35 -13.69 15.40
CA THR A 148 -15.77 -14.09 15.45
C THR A 148 -16.12 -15.04 16.59
N LYS A 149 -15.13 -15.65 17.29
CA LYS A 149 -15.37 -16.63 18.37
C LYS A 149 -15.04 -16.03 19.74
N PRO A 150 -16.04 -15.81 20.62
CA PRO A 150 -15.83 -15.19 21.94
C PRO A 150 -14.90 -15.98 22.88
N ALA A 151 -14.92 -17.31 22.83
CA ALA A 151 -14.12 -18.17 23.70
C ALA A 151 -12.60 -17.98 23.50
N ALA A 152 -12.15 -17.86 22.24
CA ALA A 152 -10.74 -17.65 21.92
C ALA A 152 -10.24 -16.27 22.39
N LEU A 153 -11.10 -15.25 22.36
CA LEU A 153 -10.77 -13.93 22.90
C LEU A 153 -10.64 -13.94 24.42
N GLN A 154 -11.45 -14.74 25.12
CA GLN A 154 -11.34 -14.89 26.58
C GLN A 154 -10.02 -15.56 26.98
N GLU A 155 -9.61 -16.62 26.29
CA GLU A 155 -8.32 -17.29 26.51
C GLU A 155 -7.14 -16.34 26.28
N LEU A 156 -7.20 -15.53 25.22
CA LEU A 156 -6.18 -14.52 24.94
C LEU A 156 -6.10 -13.48 26.07
N VAL A 157 -7.24 -12.95 26.53
CA VAL A 157 -7.27 -11.96 27.62
C VAL A 157 -6.73 -12.55 28.93
N GLN A 158 -7.07 -13.80 29.25
CA GLN A 158 -6.51 -14.49 30.41
C GLN A 158 -4.99 -14.62 30.32
N THR A 159 -4.46 -14.94 29.13
CA THR A 159 -3.01 -15.02 28.88
C THR A 159 -2.33 -13.65 29.01
N ILE A 160 -2.99 -12.58 28.53
CA ILE A 160 -2.53 -11.19 28.67
C ILE A 160 -2.56 -10.73 30.13
N GLN A 161 -3.42 -11.27 30.99
CA GLN A 161 -3.50 -10.91 32.41
C GLN A 161 -2.64 -11.80 33.32
N ALA A 162 -2.23 -12.98 32.84
CA ALA A 162 -1.31 -13.88 33.54
C ALA A 162 0.08 -13.24 33.74
N PRO A 163 0.94 -13.74 34.67
CA PRO A 163 2.32 -13.27 34.84
C PRO A 163 3.11 -13.19 33.53
N LEU A 164 4.14 -12.33 33.48
CA LEU A 164 4.87 -12.10 32.22
C LEU A 164 5.44 -13.44 31.74
N PRO A 165 5.38 -13.73 30.42
CA PRO A 165 6.01 -14.92 29.91
C PRO A 165 7.49 -14.92 30.31
N LYS A 166 8.02 -16.11 30.57
CA LYS A 166 9.44 -16.26 30.90
C LYS A 166 10.28 -15.72 29.74
N PRO A 167 11.48 -15.19 30.02
CA PRO A 167 12.44 -14.90 28.97
C PRO A 167 12.62 -16.15 28.09
N TYR A 168 12.54 -15.96 26.79
CA TYR A 168 12.78 -17.00 25.79
C TYR A 168 14.23 -16.91 25.30
N ALA A 169 14.78 -18.03 24.85
CA ALA A 169 16.04 -18.01 24.11
C ALA A 169 15.82 -17.34 22.75
N PHE A 170 16.77 -16.52 22.34
CA PHE A 170 16.71 -15.94 21.00
C PHE A 170 16.81 -17.04 19.93
N PRO A 171 16.26 -16.83 18.73
CA PRO A 171 16.39 -17.77 17.63
C PRO A 171 17.88 -18.04 17.33
N GLU A 172 18.30 -19.30 17.43
CA GLU A 172 19.65 -19.73 17.09
C GLU A 172 19.75 -20.03 15.58
N TYR A 173 20.67 -19.33 14.93
CA TYR A 173 20.97 -19.45 13.52
C TYR A 173 22.13 -20.43 13.27
N ASP A 174 22.68 -20.43 12.05
CA ASP A 174 23.87 -21.21 11.72
C ASP A 174 25.03 -20.85 12.66
N ALA A 175 25.78 -21.83 13.15
CA ALA A 175 26.87 -21.63 14.10
C ALA A 175 27.95 -20.64 13.61
N ARG A 176 28.17 -20.57 12.29
CA ARG A 176 29.10 -19.61 11.67
C ARG A 176 28.59 -18.18 11.81
N LEU A 177 27.27 -17.97 11.65
CA LEU A 177 26.64 -16.68 11.85
C LEU A 177 26.59 -16.32 13.33
N GLU A 178 26.23 -17.25 14.22
CA GLU A 178 26.25 -17.00 15.68
C GLU A 178 27.64 -16.58 16.16
N SER A 179 28.70 -17.23 15.65
CA SER A 179 30.07 -16.83 15.98
C SER A 179 30.38 -15.39 15.57
N ALA A 180 29.93 -14.97 14.38
CA ALA A 180 30.09 -13.59 13.91
C ALA A 180 29.27 -12.60 14.74
N LEU A 181 28.04 -12.96 15.13
CA LEU A 181 27.20 -12.14 15.99
C LEU A 181 27.82 -11.97 17.38
N THR A 182 28.31 -13.03 18.02
CA THR A 182 29.00 -12.93 19.32
C THR A 182 30.24 -12.04 19.25
N MET A 183 31.05 -12.16 18.18
CA MET A 183 32.19 -11.25 17.98
C MET A 183 31.76 -9.79 17.82
N LEU A 184 30.62 -9.52 17.17
CA LEU A 184 30.07 -8.17 17.08
C LEU A 184 29.51 -7.69 18.42
N GLU A 185 28.85 -8.56 19.19
CA GLU A 185 28.36 -8.26 20.54
C GLU A 185 29.52 -7.79 21.43
N ASP A 186 30.68 -8.45 21.40
CA ASP A 186 31.88 -8.05 22.15
C ASP A 186 32.38 -6.64 21.76
N VAL A 187 32.26 -6.26 20.47
CA VAL A 187 32.66 -4.92 19.98
C VAL A 187 31.71 -3.83 20.46
N ILE A 188 30.42 -4.15 20.69
CA ILE A 188 29.39 -3.16 21.04
C ILE A 188 28.92 -3.23 22.50
N ASP A 189 29.40 -4.19 23.30
CA ASP A 189 28.92 -4.50 24.65
C ASP A 189 28.83 -3.28 25.57
N GLN A 190 29.80 -2.36 25.50
CA GLN A 190 29.81 -1.16 26.35
C GLN A 190 29.01 0.03 25.81
N LYS A 191 28.47 -0.07 24.59
CA LYS A 191 27.75 1.04 23.92
C LYS A 191 26.25 0.89 23.95
N VAL A 192 25.73 -0.31 24.20
CA VAL A 192 24.31 -0.60 24.18
C VAL A 192 23.89 -1.33 25.46
N PRO A 193 22.64 -1.16 25.91
CA PRO A 193 22.09 -1.96 27.00
C PRO A 193 22.13 -3.46 26.69
N ALA A 194 22.47 -4.28 27.70
CA ALA A 194 22.61 -5.73 27.55
C ALA A 194 21.32 -6.43 27.08
N ASP A 195 20.14 -5.89 27.40
CA ASP A 195 18.84 -6.40 26.93
C ASP A 195 18.62 -6.24 25.43
N ARG A 196 19.44 -5.44 24.74
CA ARG A 196 19.31 -5.11 23.31
C ARG A 196 20.54 -5.48 22.50
N LEU A 197 21.55 -6.05 23.16
CA LEU A 197 22.86 -6.31 22.59
C LEU A 197 22.74 -7.12 21.28
N ARG A 198 21.99 -8.22 21.32
CA ARG A 198 21.75 -9.07 20.16
C ARG A 198 21.07 -8.35 19.00
N TRP A 199 20.05 -7.54 19.29
CA TRP A 199 19.35 -6.77 18.25
C TRP A 199 20.29 -5.81 17.53
N TYR A 200 21.12 -5.08 18.29
CA TYR A 200 22.11 -4.16 17.74
C TYR A 200 23.20 -4.91 16.97
N ALA A 201 23.69 -6.05 17.45
CA ALA A 201 24.67 -6.87 16.74
C ALA A 201 24.16 -7.33 15.37
N ILE A 202 22.91 -7.82 15.30
CA ILE A 202 22.27 -8.19 14.03
C ILE A 202 22.16 -7.00 13.09
N LYS A 203 21.79 -5.81 13.60
CA LYS A 203 21.65 -4.61 12.76
C LYS A 203 22.98 -4.04 12.28
N VAL A 204 24.03 -4.16 13.09
CA VAL A 204 25.41 -3.87 12.67
C VAL A 204 25.85 -4.86 11.60
N PHE A 205 25.49 -6.14 11.74
CA PHE A 205 25.75 -7.16 10.71
C PHE A 205 25.05 -6.82 9.38
N GLU A 206 23.78 -6.42 9.41
CA GLU A 206 23.01 -5.92 8.26
C GLU A 206 23.48 -4.53 7.75
N LYS A 207 24.56 -3.96 8.31
CA LYS A 207 25.09 -2.63 7.94
C LYS A 207 24.02 -1.52 7.98
N ASP A 208 23.08 -1.58 8.94
CA ASP A 208 22.00 -0.60 9.04
C ASP A 208 22.57 0.82 9.27
N PRO A 209 22.33 1.77 8.36
CA PRO A 209 22.97 3.07 8.38
C PRO A 209 22.57 3.94 9.58
N GLN A 210 21.37 3.74 10.14
CA GLN A 210 20.94 4.48 11.32
C GLN A 210 21.64 3.96 12.57
N VAL A 211 21.75 2.65 12.71
CA VAL A 211 22.41 2.00 13.84
C VAL A 211 23.91 2.28 13.84
N VAL A 212 24.58 2.12 12.68
CA VAL A 212 26.02 2.39 12.56
C VAL A 212 26.34 3.85 12.91
N LYS A 213 25.47 4.78 12.50
CA LYS A 213 25.61 6.20 12.85
C LYS A 213 25.35 6.48 14.33
N GLN A 214 24.38 5.79 14.93
CA GLN A 214 24.02 5.96 16.34
C GLN A 214 25.14 5.47 17.28
N LEU A 215 25.80 4.36 16.94
CA LEU A 215 26.84 3.76 17.79
C LEU A 215 28.19 4.48 17.75
N ALA A 216 28.39 5.39 16.78
CA ALA A 216 29.58 6.24 16.66
C ALA A 216 30.89 5.46 16.90
N PHE A 217 31.18 4.50 16.03
CA PHE A 217 32.37 3.65 16.13
C PHE A 217 33.68 4.42 16.00
N SER A 218 34.67 4.09 16.83
CA SER A 218 36.06 4.54 16.71
C SER A 218 36.73 3.91 15.47
N SER A 219 37.89 4.41 15.05
CA SER A 219 38.63 3.86 13.91
C SER A 219 38.93 2.37 14.07
N ASP A 220 39.27 1.96 15.29
CA ASP A 220 39.71 0.60 15.59
C ASP A 220 38.51 -0.36 15.65
N GLU A 221 37.40 0.08 16.24
CA GLU A 221 36.14 -0.68 16.25
C GLU A 221 35.57 -0.83 14.83
N GLN A 222 35.64 0.23 14.00
CA GLN A 222 35.23 0.15 12.59
C GLN A 222 36.09 -0.87 11.83
N HIS A 223 37.40 -0.90 12.07
CA HIS A 223 38.29 -1.86 11.45
C HIS A 223 37.93 -3.30 11.88
N GLN A 224 37.76 -3.54 13.19
CA GLN A 224 37.37 -4.85 13.72
C GLN A 224 36.02 -5.32 13.16
N MET A 225 35.01 -4.45 13.20
CA MET A 225 33.68 -4.72 12.63
C MET A 225 33.80 -5.12 11.15
N ASN A 226 34.51 -4.33 10.33
CA ASN A 226 34.64 -4.60 8.89
C ASN A 226 35.36 -5.94 8.61
N GLU A 227 36.36 -6.31 9.41
CA GLU A 227 37.03 -7.60 9.31
C GLU A 227 36.09 -8.76 9.64
N ILE A 228 35.25 -8.64 10.68
CA ILE A 228 34.23 -9.65 11.03
C ILE A 228 33.23 -9.81 9.87
N LEU A 229 32.71 -8.70 9.34
CA LEU A 229 31.74 -8.73 8.24
C LEU A 229 32.34 -9.35 6.97
N ARG A 230 33.57 -8.96 6.62
CA ARG A 230 34.26 -9.49 5.43
C ARG A 230 34.55 -10.99 5.57
N THR A 231 34.92 -11.42 6.78
CA THR A 231 35.14 -12.84 7.08
C THR A 231 33.84 -13.62 6.94
N ALA A 232 32.73 -13.10 7.46
CA ALA A 232 31.42 -13.72 7.32
C ALA A 232 31.00 -13.81 5.84
N GLU A 233 31.14 -12.72 5.06
CA GLU A 233 30.84 -12.72 3.62
C GLU A 233 31.66 -13.79 2.87
N HIS A 234 32.95 -13.93 3.19
CA HIS A 234 33.80 -14.95 2.58
C HIS A 234 33.44 -16.39 3.00
N VAL A 235 33.02 -16.61 4.25
CA VAL A 235 32.64 -17.94 4.76
C VAL A 235 31.31 -18.42 4.18
N PHE A 236 30.38 -17.50 3.92
CA PHE A 236 29.06 -17.81 3.38
C PHE A 236 28.98 -17.66 1.85
N ASP A 237 29.98 -17.03 1.21
CA ASP A 237 29.98 -16.68 -0.22
C ASP A 237 28.73 -15.86 -0.62
N ASP A 238 28.29 -14.99 0.29
CA ASP A 238 27.08 -14.16 0.14
C ASP A 238 27.25 -12.83 0.88
N THR A 239 26.37 -11.88 0.59
CA THR A 239 26.30 -10.56 1.23
C THR A 239 25.70 -10.63 2.63
N THR A 240 26.13 -9.76 3.54
CA THR A 240 25.64 -9.71 4.94
C THR A 240 24.12 -9.68 5.06
N ASP A 241 23.46 -8.87 4.22
CA ASP A 241 22.00 -8.72 4.24
C ASP A 241 21.31 -10.04 3.87
N SER A 242 21.82 -10.71 2.84
CA SER A 242 21.28 -11.99 2.35
C SER A 242 21.52 -13.12 3.34
N ILE A 243 22.68 -13.14 4.00
CA ILE A 243 23.01 -14.13 5.05
C ILE A 243 21.97 -14.11 6.17
N ILE A 244 21.64 -12.94 6.71
CA ILE A 244 20.63 -12.81 7.80
C ILE A 244 19.24 -13.19 7.31
N VAL A 245 18.86 -12.76 6.11
CA VAL A 245 17.56 -13.09 5.52
C VAL A 245 17.42 -14.61 5.37
N ASN A 246 18.41 -15.26 4.79
CA ASN A 246 18.44 -16.71 4.61
C ASN A 246 18.42 -17.44 5.96
N ALA A 247 19.21 -17.00 6.94
CA ALA A 247 19.24 -17.58 8.27
C ALA A 247 17.87 -17.53 8.98
N ARG A 248 17.15 -16.41 8.85
CA ARG A 248 15.78 -16.27 9.36
C ARG A 248 14.82 -17.22 8.64
N TYR A 249 14.85 -17.30 7.32
CA TYR A 249 14.00 -18.22 6.56
C TYR A 249 14.30 -19.69 6.86
N ASP A 250 15.57 -20.07 7.03
CA ASP A 250 15.96 -21.42 7.42
C ASP A 250 15.43 -21.77 8.82
N PHE A 251 15.51 -20.84 9.77
CA PHE A 251 14.91 -21.02 11.09
C PHE A 251 13.38 -21.21 10.99
N ILE A 252 12.71 -20.36 10.22
CA ILE A 252 11.25 -20.44 10.01
C ILE A 252 10.88 -21.77 9.36
N ALA A 253 11.61 -22.21 8.33
CA ALA A 253 11.38 -23.48 7.66
C ALA A 253 11.49 -24.66 8.65
N ARG A 254 12.48 -24.65 9.55
CA ARG A 254 12.60 -25.64 10.64
C ARG A 254 11.38 -25.59 11.57
N VAL A 255 10.94 -24.41 11.99
CA VAL A 255 9.77 -24.24 12.86
C VAL A 255 8.50 -24.77 12.17
N ILE A 256 8.30 -24.43 10.90
CA ILE A 256 7.15 -24.87 10.09
C ILE A 256 7.13 -26.38 9.94
N ALA A 257 8.25 -26.99 9.56
CA ALA A 257 8.35 -28.44 9.39
C ALA A 257 7.97 -29.20 10.67
N MET A 258 8.19 -28.62 11.85
CA MET A 258 7.78 -29.22 13.12
C MET A 258 6.30 -29.04 13.43
N CYS A 259 5.71 -27.87 13.12
CA CYS A 259 4.40 -27.46 13.62
C CYS A 259 3.26 -27.56 12.59
N VAL A 260 3.56 -27.58 11.30
CA VAL A 260 2.57 -27.64 10.23
C VAL A 260 2.47 -29.05 9.70
N VAL A 261 1.23 -29.53 9.54
CA VAL A 261 0.92 -30.77 8.84
C VAL A 261 0.00 -30.43 7.67
N ASP A 262 0.53 -30.61 6.47
CA ASP A 262 -0.22 -30.52 5.22
C ASP A 262 -0.84 -31.90 4.93
N LYS A 263 -2.17 -31.94 4.75
CA LYS A 263 -2.93 -33.19 4.66
C LYS A 263 -3.00 -33.77 3.25
N ASP A 264 -2.65 -32.99 2.22
CA ASP A 264 -2.62 -33.43 0.83
C ASP A 264 -1.54 -32.64 0.07
N ASP A 265 -0.65 -33.35 -0.63
CA ASP A 265 0.21 -32.73 -1.64
C ASP A 265 -0.67 -32.30 -2.84
N PHE A 266 -0.70 -31.00 -3.11
CA PHE A 266 -1.15 -30.40 -4.38
C PHE A 266 -2.58 -30.72 -4.86
N VAL A 267 -3.58 -30.07 -4.27
CA VAL A 267 -4.82 -29.74 -5.01
C VAL A 267 -4.84 -28.24 -5.26
N MET A 268 -4.51 -27.83 -6.50
CA MET A 268 -4.56 -26.41 -6.90
C MET A 268 -5.97 -25.85 -6.66
N LEU A 269 -6.05 -24.80 -5.84
CA LEU A 269 -7.27 -24.03 -5.63
C LEU A 269 -7.70 -23.38 -6.96
N MET A 270 -8.98 -23.06 -7.12
CA MET A 270 -9.45 -22.34 -8.32
C MET A 270 -8.70 -21.01 -8.53
N SER A 271 -8.30 -20.35 -7.43
CA SER A 271 -7.43 -19.17 -7.45
C SER A 271 -6.09 -19.46 -8.12
N ASP A 272 -5.44 -20.57 -7.76
CA ASP A 272 -4.12 -20.95 -8.28
C ASP A 272 -4.17 -21.27 -9.78
N LYS A 273 -5.29 -21.87 -10.24
CA LYS A 273 -5.50 -22.12 -11.67
C LYS A 273 -5.64 -20.84 -12.47
N ILE A 274 -6.39 -19.86 -11.95
CA ILE A 274 -6.56 -18.55 -12.58
C ILE A 274 -5.22 -17.82 -12.58
N ASP A 275 -4.50 -17.83 -11.45
CA ASP A 275 -3.22 -17.14 -11.32
C ASP A 275 -2.16 -17.73 -12.24
N ARG A 276 -2.15 -19.05 -12.46
CA ARG A 276 -1.27 -19.67 -13.44
C ARG A 276 -1.46 -19.14 -14.87
N ILE A 277 -2.68 -18.74 -15.23
CA ILE A 277 -2.97 -18.17 -16.56
C ILE A 277 -2.73 -16.66 -16.56
N VAL A 278 -3.24 -15.96 -15.55
CA VAL A 278 -3.20 -14.49 -15.46
C VAL A 278 -1.80 -13.95 -15.18
N THR A 279 -0.97 -14.70 -14.47
CA THR A 279 0.41 -14.31 -14.12
C THR A 279 1.48 -14.98 -14.98
N ASP A 280 1.08 -15.74 -16.00
CA ASP A 280 2.02 -16.35 -16.93
C ASP A 280 2.86 -15.29 -17.65
N ARG A 281 4.14 -15.59 -17.87
CA ARG A 281 5.12 -14.65 -18.43
C ARG A 281 4.72 -14.12 -19.82
N TYR A 282 4.00 -14.90 -20.62
CA TYR A 282 3.62 -14.54 -21.99
C TYR A 282 2.14 -14.16 -22.09
N LEU A 283 1.24 -14.84 -21.37
CA LEU A 283 -0.19 -14.58 -21.44
C LEU A 283 -0.65 -13.38 -20.60
N ALA A 284 0.09 -12.99 -19.55
CA ALA A 284 -0.33 -11.91 -18.67
C ALA A 284 -0.51 -10.56 -19.39
N LEU A 285 0.39 -10.20 -20.30
CA LEU A 285 0.32 -8.94 -21.05
C LEU A 285 -0.85 -8.89 -22.05
N PRO A 286 -1.08 -9.90 -22.92
CA PRO A 286 -2.27 -9.95 -23.77
C PRO A 286 -3.58 -9.92 -22.98
N ILE A 287 -3.69 -10.70 -21.90
CA ILE A 287 -4.88 -10.73 -21.05
C ILE A 287 -5.12 -9.34 -20.45
N PHE A 288 -4.07 -8.70 -19.96
CA PHE A 288 -4.14 -7.34 -19.43
C PHE A 288 -4.64 -6.33 -20.46
N VAL A 289 -4.09 -6.35 -21.68
CA VAL A 289 -4.52 -5.48 -22.78
C VAL A 289 -6.00 -5.71 -23.10
N LEU A 290 -6.46 -6.97 -23.12
CA LEU A 290 -7.86 -7.32 -23.38
C LEU A 290 -8.79 -6.82 -22.27
N VAL A 291 -8.41 -7.00 -21.00
CA VAL A 291 -9.18 -6.51 -19.86
C VAL A 291 -9.26 -4.99 -19.87
N MET A 292 -8.14 -4.29 -20.10
CA MET A 292 -8.12 -2.83 -20.17
C MET A 292 -8.89 -2.30 -21.38
N TRP A 293 -8.81 -2.98 -22.52
CA TRP A 293 -9.64 -2.68 -23.68
C TRP A 293 -11.12 -2.80 -23.33
N ALA A 294 -11.54 -3.87 -22.65
CA ALA A 294 -12.92 -4.05 -22.20
C ALA A 294 -13.33 -2.94 -21.23
N VAL A 295 -12.48 -2.57 -20.26
CA VAL A 295 -12.74 -1.44 -19.34
C VAL A 295 -12.95 -0.14 -20.10
N TYR A 296 -12.08 0.19 -21.05
CA TYR A 296 -12.21 1.45 -21.82
C TYR A 296 -13.37 1.42 -22.80
N TYR A 297 -13.63 0.29 -23.45
CA TYR A 297 -14.79 0.13 -24.31
C TYR A 297 -16.10 0.31 -23.53
N LEU A 298 -16.18 -0.28 -22.34
CA LEU A 298 -17.39 -0.23 -21.53
C LEU A 298 -17.57 1.13 -20.84
N SER A 299 -16.47 1.73 -20.36
CA SER A 299 -16.49 3.02 -19.65
C SER A 299 -16.53 4.24 -20.54
N ILE A 300 -15.85 4.22 -21.70
CA ILE A 300 -15.71 5.39 -22.58
C ILE A 300 -16.64 5.27 -23.78
N GLN A 301 -16.60 4.16 -24.51
CA GLN A 301 -17.26 4.06 -25.83
C GLN A 301 -18.76 3.75 -25.78
N THR A 302 -19.23 3.12 -24.70
CA THR A 302 -20.63 2.66 -24.60
C THR A 302 -21.40 3.43 -23.54
N ILE A 303 -21.28 3.07 -22.26
CA ILE A 303 -22.10 3.64 -21.19
C ILE A 303 -21.70 5.10 -20.90
N GLY A 304 -20.40 5.40 -20.98
CA GLY A 304 -19.88 6.73 -20.70
C GLY A 304 -20.32 7.79 -21.72
N THR A 305 -20.16 7.50 -23.02
CA THR A 305 -20.62 8.38 -24.11
C THR A 305 -22.12 8.57 -24.06
N ILE A 306 -22.92 7.50 -23.95
CA ILE A 306 -24.38 7.61 -23.87
C ILE A 306 -24.80 8.53 -22.71
N GLY A 307 -24.19 8.38 -21.53
CA GLY A 307 -24.47 9.25 -20.39
C GLY A 307 -23.98 10.69 -20.57
N SER A 308 -22.79 10.85 -21.16
CA SER A 308 -22.18 12.16 -21.40
C SER A 308 -22.93 12.97 -22.44
N ASP A 309 -23.30 12.34 -23.57
CA ASP A 309 -24.05 12.96 -24.66
C ASP A 309 -25.46 13.33 -24.19
N TYR A 310 -26.10 12.48 -23.38
CA TYR A 310 -27.38 12.83 -22.77
C TYR A 310 -27.29 14.09 -21.90
N LEU A 311 -26.28 14.20 -21.03
CA LEU A 311 -26.11 15.39 -20.20
C LEU A 311 -25.72 16.61 -21.03
N ASN A 312 -24.77 16.49 -21.95
CA ASN A 312 -24.28 17.60 -22.75
C ASN A 312 -25.35 18.13 -23.71
N ASP A 313 -26.02 17.26 -24.46
CA ASP A 313 -26.89 17.68 -25.55
C ASP A 313 -28.31 17.95 -25.06
N THR A 314 -28.83 17.08 -24.18
CA THR A 314 -30.23 17.20 -23.73
C THR A 314 -30.36 18.16 -22.56
N VAL A 315 -29.55 17.97 -21.51
CA VAL A 315 -29.68 18.74 -20.27
C VAL A 315 -29.03 20.11 -20.39
N PHE A 316 -27.73 20.16 -20.70
CA PHE A 316 -26.94 21.40 -20.70
C PHE A 316 -26.93 22.14 -22.04
N GLY A 317 -27.24 21.47 -23.15
CA GLY A 317 -27.31 22.08 -24.49
C GLY A 317 -28.72 22.51 -24.88
N GLY A 318 -29.74 21.77 -24.46
CA GLY A 318 -31.14 22.02 -24.82
C GLY A 318 -31.97 22.56 -23.67
N TRP A 319 -32.27 21.73 -22.68
CA TRP A 319 -33.31 21.99 -21.68
C TRP A 319 -32.95 23.14 -20.71
N LEU A 320 -31.78 23.11 -20.07
CA LEU A 320 -31.37 24.20 -19.16
C LEU A 320 -31.25 25.55 -19.88
N PRO A 321 -30.51 25.67 -21.01
CA PRO A 321 -30.34 26.94 -21.70
C PRO A 321 -31.65 27.51 -22.24
N SER A 322 -32.57 26.67 -22.72
CA SER A 322 -33.86 27.13 -23.25
C SER A 322 -34.79 27.62 -22.15
N VAL A 323 -34.85 26.93 -21.01
CA VAL A 323 -35.66 27.35 -19.85
C VAL A 323 -35.09 28.63 -19.23
N VAL A 324 -33.79 28.65 -18.96
CA VAL A 324 -33.13 29.80 -18.31
C VAL A 324 -33.04 30.98 -19.27
N GLY A 325 -32.66 30.77 -20.53
CA GLY A 325 -32.64 31.81 -21.54
C GLY A 325 -34.05 32.38 -21.86
N GLY A 326 -35.08 31.53 -21.86
CA GLY A 326 -36.47 31.94 -22.04
C GLY A 326 -36.98 32.82 -20.89
N THR A 327 -36.67 32.45 -19.65
CA THR A 327 -37.05 33.25 -18.47
C THR A 327 -36.28 34.57 -18.40
N LEU A 328 -34.97 34.58 -18.67
CA LEU A 328 -34.18 35.82 -18.71
C LEU A 328 -34.66 36.80 -19.79
N LYS A 329 -35.06 36.28 -20.97
CA LYS A 329 -35.67 37.11 -22.02
C LYS A 329 -37.02 37.69 -21.59
N SER A 330 -37.84 36.92 -20.88
CA SER A 330 -39.13 37.39 -20.36
C SER A 330 -38.98 38.50 -19.31
N TRP A 331 -37.85 38.55 -18.62
CA TRP A 331 -37.53 39.58 -17.61
C TRP A 331 -36.73 40.77 -18.17
N ALA A 332 -36.54 40.84 -19.50
CA ALA A 332 -35.77 41.90 -20.16
C ALA A 332 -34.36 42.12 -19.56
N VAL A 333 -33.71 41.03 -19.14
CA VAL A 333 -32.36 41.07 -18.56
C VAL A 333 -31.35 41.50 -19.63
N ALA A 334 -30.35 42.30 -19.24
CA ALA A 334 -29.34 42.81 -20.14
C ALA A 334 -28.61 41.67 -20.90
N PRO A 335 -28.30 41.83 -22.21
CA PRO A 335 -27.72 40.77 -23.03
C PRO A 335 -26.42 40.18 -22.46
N TRP A 336 -25.57 41.01 -21.87
CA TRP A 336 -24.31 40.58 -21.26
C TRP A 336 -24.52 39.66 -20.04
N LEU A 337 -25.53 39.94 -19.21
CA LEU A 337 -25.84 39.14 -18.02
C LEU A 337 -26.51 37.82 -18.42
N SER A 338 -27.34 37.84 -19.47
CA SER A 338 -27.88 36.62 -20.06
C SER A 338 -26.78 35.73 -20.64
N GLY A 339 -25.79 36.29 -21.34
CA GLY A 339 -24.64 35.55 -21.84
C GLY A 339 -23.76 34.99 -20.71
N LEU A 340 -23.56 35.74 -19.62
CA LEU A 340 -22.81 35.25 -18.46
C LEU A 340 -23.49 34.04 -17.83
N ILE A 341 -24.81 34.07 -17.70
CA ILE A 341 -25.57 33.01 -17.04
C ILE A 341 -25.70 31.77 -17.94
N VAL A 342 -26.02 31.96 -19.22
CA VAL A 342 -26.24 30.84 -20.14
C VAL A 342 -24.92 30.27 -20.67
N ASP A 343 -24.05 31.11 -21.23
CA ASP A 343 -22.81 30.64 -21.86
C ASP A 343 -21.67 30.48 -20.85
N GLY A 344 -21.58 31.40 -19.87
CA GLY A 344 -20.53 31.37 -18.84
C GLY A 344 -20.79 30.32 -17.75
N LEU A 345 -21.91 30.44 -17.03
CA LEU A 345 -22.23 29.59 -15.88
C LEU A 345 -22.78 28.23 -16.30
N ILE A 346 -23.86 28.19 -17.09
CA ILE A 346 -24.49 26.93 -17.50
C ILE A 346 -23.58 26.15 -18.45
N GLY A 347 -22.99 26.79 -19.45
CA GLY A 347 -22.00 26.17 -20.33
C GLY A 347 -20.77 25.66 -19.57
N GLY A 348 -20.24 26.46 -18.64
CA GLY A 348 -19.10 26.07 -17.80
C GLY A 348 -19.42 24.86 -16.90
N ILE A 349 -20.54 24.88 -16.18
CA ILE A 349 -20.99 23.75 -15.33
C ILE A 349 -21.30 22.52 -16.18
N GLY A 350 -21.92 22.71 -17.34
CA GLY A 350 -22.25 21.65 -18.29
C GLY A 350 -21.00 20.93 -18.81
N SER A 351 -19.95 21.67 -19.14
CA SER A 351 -18.67 21.08 -19.58
C SER A 351 -18.02 20.16 -18.54
N VAL A 352 -18.24 20.42 -17.24
CA VAL A 352 -17.71 19.60 -16.14
C VAL A 352 -18.62 18.40 -15.88
N LEU A 353 -19.92 18.66 -15.72
CA LEU A 353 -20.90 17.64 -15.35
C LEU A 353 -21.21 16.67 -16.49
N GLY A 354 -21.00 17.10 -17.74
CA GLY A 354 -21.09 16.27 -18.94
C GLY A 354 -20.22 15.02 -18.86
N PHE A 355 -18.97 15.15 -18.43
CA PHE A 355 -18.05 14.01 -18.33
C PHE A 355 -18.26 13.13 -17.08
N LEU A 356 -19.18 13.52 -16.18
CA LEU A 356 -19.37 12.81 -14.91
C LEU A 356 -19.80 11.33 -15.09
N PRO A 357 -20.75 10.98 -15.97
CA PRO A 357 -21.16 9.58 -16.16
C PRO A 357 -20.02 8.69 -16.67
N GLN A 358 -19.23 9.21 -17.61
CA GLN A 358 -18.05 8.51 -18.14
C GLN A 358 -17.02 8.23 -17.05
N ILE A 359 -16.74 9.22 -16.19
CA ILE A 359 -15.80 9.06 -15.06
C ILE A 359 -16.35 8.09 -14.01
N MET A 360 -17.64 8.17 -13.69
CA MET A 360 -18.29 7.24 -12.75
C MET A 360 -18.21 5.80 -13.23
N MET A 361 -18.45 5.56 -14.52
CA MET A 361 -18.36 4.24 -15.12
C MET A 361 -16.91 3.71 -15.10
N LEU A 362 -15.93 4.56 -15.40
CA LEU A 362 -14.52 4.21 -15.27
C LEU A 362 -14.17 3.81 -13.83
N PHE A 363 -14.65 4.55 -12.82
CA PHE A 363 -14.45 4.19 -11.41
C PHE A 363 -15.13 2.90 -11.00
N LEU A 364 -16.29 2.60 -11.59
CA LEU A 364 -16.98 1.34 -11.36
C LEU A 364 -16.12 0.17 -11.85
N CYS A 365 -15.64 0.24 -13.10
CA CYS A 365 -14.78 -0.79 -13.68
C CYS A 365 -13.46 -0.96 -12.91
N LEU A 366 -12.77 0.15 -12.60
CA LEU A 366 -11.53 0.11 -11.82
C LEU A 366 -11.76 -0.43 -10.41
N GLY A 367 -12.88 -0.05 -9.77
CA GLY A 367 -13.27 -0.56 -8.46
C GLY A 367 -13.51 -2.07 -8.49
N ILE A 368 -14.10 -2.63 -9.56
CA ILE A 368 -14.27 -4.07 -9.72
C ILE A 368 -12.90 -4.76 -9.83
N LEU A 369 -11.96 -4.21 -10.60
CA LEU A 369 -10.62 -4.78 -10.75
C LEU A 369 -9.76 -4.68 -9.48
N GLU A 370 -9.96 -3.62 -8.70
CA GLU A 370 -9.33 -3.42 -7.39
C GLU A 370 -9.90 -4.43 -6.37
N ASP A 371 -11.23 -4.48 -6.25
CA ASP A 371 -11.95 -5.37 -5.33
C ASP A 371 -11.96 -6.84 -5.77
N CYS A 372 -11.51 -7.22 -6.96
CA CYS A 372 -11.32 -8.65 -7.30
C CYS A 372 -9.87 -9.10 -7.07
N GLY A 373 -8.96 -8.18 -6.73
CA GLY A 373 -7.54 -8.46 -6.54
C GLY A 373 -6.75 -8.60 -7.85
N TYR A 374 -7.33 -8.26 -9.01
CA TYR A 374 -6.63 -8.31 -10.30
C TYR A 374 -5.53 -7.25 -10.39
N MET A 375 -5.76 -6.05 -9.83
CA MET A 375 -4.76 -4.97 -9.82
C MET A 375 -3.43 -5.35 -9.15
N ALA A 376 -3.47 -6.15 -8.07
CA ALA A 376 -2.27 -6.63 -7.39
C ALA A 376 -1.44 -7.57 -8.28
N ARG A 377 -2.10 -8.43 -9.06
CA ARG A 377 -1.47 -9.39 -9.98
C ARG A 377 -0.83 -8.69 -11.18
N ILE A 378 -1.53 -7.71 -11.75
CA ILE A 378 -0.95 -6.87 -12.81
C ILE A 378 0.29 -6.15 -12.29
N ALA A 379 0.23 -5.57 -11.09
CA ALA A 379 1.38 -4.87 -10.52
C ALA A 379 2.59 -5.80 -10.36
N PHE A 380 2.37 -7.05 -9.94
CA PHE A 380 3.41 -8.08 -9.89
C PHE A 380 3.99 -8.41 -11.27
N VAL A 381 3.15 -8.60 -12.29
CA VAL A 381 3.61 -8.84 -13.67
C VAL A 381 4.40 -7.65 -14.22
N MET A 382 3.94 -6.43 -13.93
CA MET A 382 4.54 -5.19 -14.40
C MET A 382 5.81 -4.81 -13.64
N ASP A 383 5.98 -5.28 -12.41
CA ASP A 383 7.20 -5.06 -11.62
C ASP A 383 8.45 -5.52 -12.39
N ARG A 384 8.40 -6.70 -13.03
CA ARG A 384 9.51 -7.20 -13.86
C ARG A 384 9.86 -6.26 -15.04
N LEU A 385 8.88 -5.57 -15.62
CA LEU A 385 9.11 -4.62 -16.72
C LEU A 385 9.63 -3.28 -16.20
N PHE A 386 9.01 -2.77 -15.12
CA PHE A 386 9.33 -1.47 -14.53
C PHE A 386 10.67 -1.49 -13.79
N HIS A 387 11.07 -2.64 -13.23
CA HIS A 387 12.38 -2.81 -12.60
C HIS A 387 13.54 -2.61 -13.58
N ARG A 388 13.37 -2.89 -14.88
CA ARG A 388 14.37 -2.55 -15.91
C ARG A 388 14.57 -1.05 -16.07
N PHE A 389 13.50 -0.29 -15.86
CA PHE A 389 13.51 1.17 -15.84
C PHE A 389 13.70 1.71 -14.44
N ASN A 390 14.01 0.82 -13.48
CA ASN A 390 14.36 1.21 -12.14
C ASN A 390 13.15 1.89 -11.44
N LEU A 391 11.93 1.51 -11.79
CA LEU A 391 10.67 1.94 -11.19
C LEU A 391 10.02 0.75 -10.47
N SER A 392 9.25 1.02 -9.40
CA SER A 392 8.44 -0.02 -8.75
C SER A 392 7.25 -0.41 -9.63
N GLY A 393 6.89 -1.70 -9.65
CA GLY A 393 5.62 -2.16 -10.24
C GLY A 393 4.38 -1.50 -9.62
N LYS A 394 4.46 -1.02 -8.37
CA LYS A 394 3.37 -0.25 -7.72
C LYS A 394 3.10 1.09 -8.46
N SER A 395 4.13 1.68 -9.08
CA SER A 395 4.02 2.94 -9.85
C SER A 395 3.25 2.79 -11.16
N PHE A 396 3.08 1.57 -11.67
CA PHE A 396 2.31 1.30 -12.87
C PHE A 396 0.81 1.55 -12.66
N ILE A 397 0.26 1.20 -11.49
CA ILE A 397 -1.18 1.30 -11.23
C ILE A 397 -1.67 2.76 -11.41
N PRO A 398 -1.04 3.78 -10.78
CA PRO A 398 -1.41 5.18 -11.00
C PRO A 398 -1.29 5.63 -12.46
N ILE A 399 -0.21 5.25 -13.14
CA ILE A 399 0.08 5.63 -14.52
C ILE A 399 -0.97 5.04 -15.47
N LEU A 400 -1.38 3.78 -15.24
CA LEU A 400 -2.44 3.14 -16.00
C LEU A 400 -3.77 3.87 -15.81
N ILE A 401 -4.17 4.13 -14.57
CA ILE A 401 -5.42 4.84 -14.25
C ILE A 401 -5.41 6.26 -14.86
N ALA A 402 -4.24 6.90 -14.94
CA ALA A 402 -4.04 8.21 -15.54
C ALA A 402 -4.47 8.29 -17.01
N THR A 403 -4.30 7.20 -17.77
CA THR A 403 -4.69 7.13 -19.19
C THR A 403 -6.20 7.28 -19.38
N GLY A 404 -7.00 6.87 -18.38
CA GLY A 404 -8.41 7.23 -18.31
C GLY A 404 -8.60 8.66 -17.81
N CYS A 405 -8.14 8.94 -16.59
CA CYS A 405 -8.23 10.26 -15.99
C CYS A 405 -7.04 10.54 -15.05
N GLY A 406 -6.40 11.70 -15.23
CA GLY A 406 -5.21 12.08 -14.44
C GLY A 406 -5.49 12.31 -12.96
N VAL A 407 -6.67 12.85 -12.60
CA VAL A 407 -7.04 13.13 -11.19
C VAL A 407 -7.05 11.86 -10.32
N PRO A 408 -7.80 10.80 -10.66
CA PRO A 408 -7.75 9.55 -9.91
C PRO A 408 -6.43 8.80 -10.08
N GLY A 409 -5.72 8.96 -11.20
CA GLY A 409 -4.35 8.47 -11.34
C GLY A 409 -3.45 9.04 -10.24
N ILE A 410 -3.48 10.36 -10.03
CA ILE A 410 -2.73 11.03 -8.95
C ILE A 410 -3.22 10.55 -7.57
N MET A 411 -4.52 10.35 -7.37
CA MET A 411 -5.02 9.85 -6.08
C MET A 411 -4.57 8.41 -5.78
N ALA A 412 -4.44 7.57 -6.82
CA ALA A 412 -4.00 6.20 -6.68
C ALA A 412 -2.54 6.08 -6.24
N THR A 413 -1.69 7.11 -6.41
CA THR A 413 -0.30 7.07 -5.93
C THR A 413 -0.20 6.98 -4.41
N ARG A 414 -1.28 7.22 -3.66
CA ARG A 414 -1.32 7.08 -2.20
C ARG A 414 -1.06 5.65 -1.72
N THR A 415 -1.22 4.65 -2.58
CA THR A 415 -0.91 3.24 -2.27
C THR A 415 0.58 2.92 -2.34
N ILE A 416 1.41 3.86 -2.79
CA ILE A 416 2.86 3.72 -2.85
C ILE A 416 3.47 4.18 -1.52
N GLU A 417 4.01 3.23 -0.76
CA GLU A 417 4.63 3.43 0.56
C GLU A 417 5.87 4.32 0.49
N SER A 418 6.74 4.08 -0.51
CA SER A 418 7.96 4.86 -0.75
C SER A 418 7.61 6.28 -1.17
N GLU A 419 8.03 7.26 -0.38
CA GLU A 419 7.72 8.67 -0.67
C GLU A 419 8.37 9.16 -1.97
N LYS A 420 9.59 8.69 -2.28
CA LYS A 420 10.30 9.02 -3.52
C LYS A 420 9.53 8.50 -4.74
N ASP A 421 9.12 7.23 -4.71
CA ASP A 421 8.38 6.60 -5.80
C ASP A 421 6.98 7.20 -5.96
N ARG A 422 6.33 7.57 -4.84
CA ARG A 422 5.05 8.27 -4.84
C ARG A 422 5.14 9.61 -5.54
N ARG A 423 6.10 10.46 -5.16
CA ARG A 423 6.30 11.80 -5.74
C ARG A 423 6.62 11.71 -7.24
N MET A 424 7.50 10.79 -7.63
CA MET A 424 7.82 10.54 -9.03
C MET A 424 6.58 10.08 -9.80
N SER A 425 5.80 9.14 -9.27
CA SER A 425 4.58 8.65 -9.92
C SER A 425 3.56 9.77 -10.11
N ILE A 426 3.40 10.69 -9.16
CA ILE A 426 2.53 11.88 -9.31
C ILE A 426 2.98 12.73 -10.51
N MET A 427 4.28 12.97 -10.68
CA MET A 427 4.83 13.75 -11.79
C MET A 427 4.70 13.04 -13.15
N LEU A 428 4.85 11.71 -13.18
CA LEU A 428 4.76 10.94 -14.42
C LEU A 428 3.31 10.74 -14.89
N THR A 429 2.39 10.59 -13.95
CA THR A 429 0.95 10.44 -14.19
C THR A 429 0.39 11.63 -14.97
N THR A 430 0.90 12.85 -14.76
CA THR A 430 0.43 14.04 -15.48
C THR A 430 0.90 14.10 -16.93
N PHE A 431 1.89 13.32 -17.35
CA PHE A 431 2.29 13.24 -18.77
C PHE A 431 1.40 12.29 -19.58
N MET A 432 0.63 11.41 -18.92
CA MET A 432 -0.25 10.49 -19.64
C MET A 432 -1.34 11.23 -20.44
N PRO A 433 -1.56 10.87 -21.72
CA PRO A 433 -2.70 11.36 -22.48
C PRO A 433 -3.99 10.73 -21.92
N CYS A 434 -4.88 11.55 -21.37
CA CYS A 434 -6.22 11.14 -20.94
C CYS A 434 -7.28 11.54 -21.97
N SER A 435 -8.55 11.12 -21.78
CA SER A 435 -9.66 11.44 -22.69
C SER A 435 -9.75 12.93 -23.04
N ALA A 436 -9.59 13.81 -22.06
CA ALA A 436 -9.62 15.26 -22.25
C ALA A 436 -8.39 15.83 -23.00
N LYS A 437 -7.24 15.15 -22.95
CA LYS A 437 -6.07 15.54 -23.75
C LYS A 437 -6.18 15.00 -25.17
N LEU A 438 -6.80 13.83 -25.34
CA LEU A 438 -7.07 13.27 -26.66
C LEU A 438 -7.97 14.17 -27.49
N THR A 439 -8.97 14.82 -26.89
CA THR A 439 -9.79 15.82 -27.60
C THR A 439 -8.97 17.03 -28.04
N VAL A 440 -8.04 17.52 -27.24
CA VAL A 440 -7.12 18.60 -27.64
C VAL A 440 -6.17 18.15 -28.75
N ILE A 441 -5.59 16.95 -28.64
CA ILE A 441 -4.73 16.36 -29.67
C ILE A 441 -5.52 16.21 -30.98
N ALA A 442 -6.75 15.71 -30.92
CA ALA A 442 -7.63 15.57 -32.07
C ALA A 442 -7.99 16.93 -32.69
N LEU A 443 -8.29 17.93 -31.86
CA LEU A 443 -8.58 19.28 -32.32
C LEU A 443 -7.38 19.90 -33.05
N VAL A 444 -6.19 19.88 -32.45
CA VAL A 444 -4.97 20.47 -33.03
C VAL A 444 -4.52 19.70 -34.27
N SER A 445 -4.56 18.37 -34.25
CA SER A 445 -4.20 17.57 -35.43
C SER A 445 -5.20 17.75 -36.57
N GLY A 446 -6.50 17.81 -36.27
CA GLY A 446 -7.55 18.01 -37.27
C GLY A 446 -7.52 19.39 -37.90
N THR A 447 -7.16 20.44 -37.16
CA THR A 447 -7.10 21.81 -37.69
C THR A 447 -5.82 22.09 -38.48
N PHE A 448 -4.65 21.65 -37.99
CA PHE A 448 -3.37 21.96 -38.62
C PHE A 448 -2.88 20.90 -39.62
N PHE A 449 -3.31 19.64 -39.48
CA PHE A 449 -2.85 18.51 -40.30
C PHE A 449 -3.99 17.64 -40.84
N PRO A 450 -4.98 18.22 -41.55
CA PRO A 450 -6.21 17.53 -41.94
C PRO A 450 -6.01 16.31 -42.85
N SER A 451 -4.92 16.26 -43.64
CA SER A 451 -4.61 15.13 -44.54
C SER A 451 -3.77 14.02 -43.89
N ASN A 452 -3.22 14.23 -42.69
CA ASN A 452 -2.26 13.31 -42.08
C ASN A 452 -2.83 12.66 -40.82
N SER A 453 -3.52 11.53 -41.00
CA SER A 453 -4.15 10.76 -39.92
C SER A 453 -3.18 10.21 -38.88
N TRP A 454 -1.87 10.16 -39.17
CA TRP A 454 -0.84 9.65 -38.27
C TRP A 454 -0.40 10.66 -37.20
N VAL A 455 -0.73 11.95 -37.36
CA VAL A 455 -0.29 13.00 -36.42
C VAL A 455 -0.90 12.79 -35.04
N ALA A 456 -2.21 12.55 -34.94
CA ALA A 456 -2.87 12.27 -33.66
C ALA A 456 -2.32 11.02 -32.94
N PRO A 457 -2.20 9.85 -33.60
CA PRO A 457 -1.54 8.69 -33.02
C PRO A 457 -0.09 8.96 -32.60
N SER A 458 0.69 9.69 -33.42
CA SER A 458 2.10 9.98 -33.09
C SER A 458 2.24 10.84 -31.84
N ALA A 459 1.37 11.84 -31.64
CA ALA A 459 1.33 12.65 -30.44
C ALA A 459 0.97 11.83 -29.19
N TYR A 460 0.07 10.85 -29.33
CA TYR A 460 -0.27 9.93 -28.24
C TYR A 460 0.94 9.08 -27.81
N PHE A 461 1.63 8.45 -28.76
CA PHE A 461 2.84 7.66 -28.48
C PHE A 461 3.99 8.52 -27.95
N MET A 462 4.11 9.76 -28.41
CA MET A 462 5.08 10.72 -27.89
C MET A 462 4.82 11.03 -26.40
N GLY A 463 3.56 11.11 -25.98
CA GLY A 463 3.20 11.24 -24.56
C GLY A 463 3.68 10.04 -23.73
N ILE A 464 3.52 8.81 -24.24
CA ILE A 464 4.03 7.60 -23.58
C ILE A 464 5.56 7.61 -23.50
N ILE A 465 6.23 7.99 -24.58
CA ILE A 465 7.70 8.12 -24.61
C ILE A 465 8.16 9.17 -23.60
N ALA A 466 7.47 10.31 -23.50
CA ALA A 466 7.76 11.35 -22.53
C ALA A 466 7.67 10.82 -21.09
N VAL A 467 6.65 10.01 -20.75
CA VAL A 467 6.54 9.36 -19.44
C VAL A 467 7.79 8.51 -19.13
N ILE A 468 8.23 7.68 -20.09
CA ILE A 468 9.39 6.80 -19.91
C ILE A 468 10.67 7.62 -19.76
N CYS A 469 10.91 8.56 -20.68
CA CYS A 469 12.11 9.41 -20.67
C CYS A 469 12.19 10.29 -19.42
N SER A 470 11.09 10.91 -19.01
CA SER A 470 11.02 11.72 -17.79
C SER A 470 11.24 10.86 -16.54
N GLY A 471 10.75 9.62 -16.51
CA GLY A 471 11.00 8.69 -15.39
C GLY A 471 12.49 8.34 -15.25
N ILE A 472 13.13 8.00 -16.36
CA ILE A 472 14.58 7.71 -16.41
C ILE A 472 15.39 8.95 -16.00
N PHE A 473 15.01 10.13 -16.50
CA PHE A 473 15.69 11.38 -16.19
C PHE A 473 15.56 11.76 -14.71
N LEU A 474 14.34 11.71 -14.17
CA LEU A 474 14.07 12.01 -12.75
C LEU A 474 14.88 11.10 -11.83
N LYS A 475 15.01 9.81 -12.15
CA LYS A 475 15.78 8.88 -11.33
C LYS A 475 17.29 9.18 -11.30
N LYS A 476 17.81 9.86 -12.31
CA LYS A 476 19.22 10.33 -12.31
C LYS A 476 19.45 11.56 -11.43
N THR A 477 18.40 12.19 -10.92
CA THR A 477 18.53 13.37 -10.04
C THR A 477 18.72 12.96 -8.57
N ALA A 478 19.46 13.76 -7.80
CA ALA A 478 19.77 13.48 -6.39
C ALA A 478 18.53 13.30 -5.50
N LEU A 479 17.40 13.92 -5.87
CA LEU A 479 16.13 13.85 -5.13
C LEU A 479 15.46 12.46 -5.23
N PHE A 480 15.70 11.72 -6.30
CA PHE A 480 15.05 10.42 -6.58
C PHE A 480 16.05 9.26 -6.74
N ALA A 481 17.34 9.50 -6.47
CA ALA A 481 18.36 8.46 -6.47
C ALA A 481 18.14 7.44 -5.33
N GLY A 482 18.34 6.17 -5.65
CA GLY A 482 18.26 5.04 -4.70
C GLY A 482 17.82 3.73 -5.36
N PRO A 483 18.11 2.58 -4.71
CA PRO A 483 17.55 1.30 -5.11
C PRO A 483 16.02 1.34 -4.99
N PRO A 484 15.27 0.69 -5.92
CA PRO A 484 13.82 0.57 -5.77
C PRO A 484 13.49 -0.17 -4.46
N ALA A 485 12.42 0.23 -3.78
CA ALA A 485 11.97 -0.45 -2.57
C ALA A 485 11.69 -1.94 -2.87
N PRO A 486 12.04 -2.89 -1.98
CA PRO A 486 11.78 -4.31 -2.19
C PRO A 486 10.29 -4.54 -2.48
N PHE A 487 9.96 -5.10 -3.65
CA PHE A 487 8.57 -5.36 -4.02
C PHE A 487 8.08 -6.62 -3.30
N VAL A 488 7.57 -6.44 -2.08
CA VAL A 488 6.98 -7.51 -1.28
C VAL A 488 5.46 -7.28 -1.24
N MET A 489 4.71 -7.98 -2.11
CA MET A 489 3.25 -7.88 -2.20
C MET A 489 2.63 -9.24 -1.90
N GLU A 490 1.80 -9.34 -0.85
CA GLU A 490 0.89 -10.48 -0.70
C GLU A 490 -0.08 -10.42 -1.89
N LEU A 491 -0.21 -11.49 -2.69
CA LEU A 491 -1.30 -11.57 -3.66
C LEU A 491 -2.60 -11.84 -2.87
N PRO A 492 -3.56 -10.90 -2.82
CA PRO A 492 -4.80 -11.13 -2.10
C PRO A 492 -5.59 -12.26 -2.78
N ALA A 493 -6.25 -13.08 -1.97
CA ALA A 493 -7.19 -14.08 -2.47
C ALA A 493 -8.29 -13.41 -3.32
N TYR A 494 -8.73 -14.07 -4.40
CA TYR A 494 -9.86 -13.57 -5.18
C TYR A 494 -11.09 -13.49 -4.27
N HIS A 495 -11.68 -12.30 -4.21
CA HIS A 495 -12.98 -12.11 -3.58
C HIS A 495 -13.93 -11.42 -4.55
N LEU A 496 -15.20 -11.80 -4.50
CA LEU A 496 -16.22 -11.12 -5.27
C LEU A 496 -16.45 -9.71 -4.69
N PRO A 497 -16.50 -8.66 -5.52
CA PRO A 497 -16.70 -7.30 -5.05
C PRO A 497 -18.05 -7.15 -4.35
N ARG A 498 -18.06 -6.54 -3.17
CA ARG A 498 -19.31 -6.23 -2.47
C ARG A 498 -19.92 -4.99 -3.10
N LEU A 499 -21.11 -5.12 -3.70
CA LEU A 499 -21.81 -4.03 -4.40
C LEU A 499 -21.95 -2.75 -3.55
N THR A 500 -22.14 -2.88 -2.25
CA THR A 500 -22.23 -1.75 -1.30
C THR A 500 -20.92 -0.97 -1.18
N ASN A 501 -19.78 -1.64 -1.15
CA ASN A 501 -18.47 -0.99 -1.11
C ASN A 501 -18.17 -0.31 -2.44
N LEU A 502 -18.47 -1.00 -3.55
CA LEU A 502 -18.30 -0.50 -4.91
C LEU A 502 -19.08 0.81 -5.13
N TYR A 503 -20.37 0.82 -4.78
CA TYR A 503 -21.23 2.01 -4.90
C TYR A 503 -20.73 3.19 -4.06
N ARG A 504 -20.37 2.94 -2.78
CA ARG A 504 -19.82 4.00 -1.91
C ARG A 504 -18.50 4.56 -2.45
N SER A 505 -17.62 3.69 -2.96
CA SER A 505 -16.35 4.09 -3.57
C SER A 505 -16.58 4.99 -4.78
N VAL A 506 -17.41 4.55 -5.75
CA VAL A 506 -17.73 5.33 -6.94
C VAL A 506 -18.35 6.69 -6.57
N MET A 507 -19.32 6.70 -5.66
CA MET A 507 -20.00 7.93 -5.26
C MET A 507 -19.06 8.90 -4.54
N SER A 508 -18.19 8.42 -3.66
CA SER A 508 -17.20 9.26 -2.97
C SER A 508 -16.20 9.89 -3.94
N ARG A 509 -15.70 9.12 -4.91
CA ARG A 509 -14.74 9.59 -5.93
C ARG A 509 -15.40 10.57 -6.89
N ALA A 510 -16.64 10.30 -7.31
CA ALA A 510 -17.44 11.19 -8.15
C ALA A 510 -17.71 12.54 -7.45
N ARG A 511 -18.10 12.52 -6.17
CA ARG A 511 -18.31 13.74 -5.37
C ARG A 511 -17.01 14.55 -5.23
N ALA A 512 -15.88 13.88 -4.99
CA ALA A 512 -14.58 14.53 -4.90
C ALA A 512 -14.18 15.20 -6.22
N PHE A 513 -14.47 14.57 -7.36
CA PHE A 513 -14.25 15.17 -8.68
C PHE A 513 -15.10 16.43 -8.88
N VAL A 514 -16.41 16.36 -8.63
CA VAL A 514 -17.32 17.52 -8.79
C VAL A 514 -16.89 18.69 -7.90
N GLN A 515 -16.53 18.44 -6.64
CA GLN A 515 -16.12 19.50 -5.72
C GLN A 515 -14.78 20.14 -6.08
N LYS A 516 -13.77 19.35 -6.45
CA LYS A 516 -12.41 19.87 -6.68
C LYS A 516 -12.17 20.31 -8.11
N ALA A 517 -12.46 19.45 -9.09
CA ALA A 517 -12.25 19.78 -10.49
C ALA A 517 -13.31 20.77 -10.96
N GLY A 518 -14.57 20.59 -10.52
CA GLY A 518 -15.66 21.46 -10.94
C GLY A 518 -15.50 22.90 -10.48
N THR A 519 -15.03 23.15 -9.25
CA THR A 519 -14.80 24.52 -8.76
C THR A 519 -13.71 25.26 -9.55
N ILE A 520 -12.60 24.57 -9.87
CA ILE A 520 -11.50 25.15 -10.63
C ILE A 520 -11.93 25.43 -12.08
N ILE A 521 -12.53 24.43 -12.76
CA ILE A 521 -12.96 24.56 -14.15
C ILE A 521 -14.03 25.65 -14.28
N PHE A 522 -15.00 25.67 -13.38
CA PHE A 522 -16.04 26.71 -13.35
C PHE A 522 -15.43 28.12 -13.25
N LEU A 523 -14.49 28.33 -12.33
CA LEU A 523 -13.83 29.62 -12.15
C LEU A 523 -13.04 30.02 -13.41
N SER A 524 -12.35 29.07 -14.05
CA SER A 524 -11.67 29.29 -15.32
C SER A 524 -12.64 29.63 -16.46
N CYS A 525 -13.78 28.95 -16.57
CA CYS A 525 -14.79 29.24 -17.59
C CYS A 525 -15.39 30.63 -17.43
N VAL A 526 -15.72 31.05 -16.20
CA VAL A 526 -16.22 32.39 -15.92
C VAL A 526 -15.17 33.45 -16.28
N LEU A 527 -13.90 33.21 -15.93
CA LEU A 527 -12.81 34.13 -16.23
C LEU A 527 -12.53 34.23 -17.73
N LEU A 528 -12.53 33.09 -18.45
CA LEU A 528 -12.39 33.05 -19.91
C LEU A 528 -13.56 33.75 -20.60
N TRP A 529 -14.80 33.53 -20.15
CA TRP A 529 -15.97 34.21 -20.68
C TRP A 529 -15.86 35.72 -20.49
N PHE A 530 -15.42 36.17 -19.30
CA PHE A 530 -15.22 37.58 -19.00
C PHE A 530 -14.16 38.20 -19.92
N LEU A 531 -12.98 37.58 -20.04
CA LEU A 531 -11.91 38.05 -20.93
C LEU A 531 -12.30 38.03 -22.41
N SER A 532 -13.14 37.09 -22.83
CA SER A 532 -13.58 36.99 -24.23
C SER A 532 -14.67 37.99 -24.61
N ASN A 533 -15.51 38.42 -23.67
CA ASN A 533 -16.61 39.36 -23.94
C ASN A 533 -16.23 40.82 -23.66
N PHE A 534 -15.31 41.06 -22.72
CA PHE A 534 -14.82 42.41 -22.43
C PHE A 534 -13.51 42.64 -23.17
N ASN A 535 -13.60 43.29 -24.33
CA ASN A 535 -12.42 43.83 -25.00
C ASN A 535 -11.93 45.04 -24.19
N PHE A 536 -10.71 44.99 -23.66
CA PHE A 536 -10.08 46.14 -22.99
C PHE A 536 -9.53 47.14 -24.03
N GLY A 537 -10.36 47.51 -25.01
CA GLY A 537 -10.02 48.38 -26.13
C GLY A 537 -11.25 49.04 -26.74
#